data_AF-A0A927BEL4-F1
#
_entry.id   AF-A0A927BEL4-F1
#
_cell.length_a   1.000
_cell.length_b   1.000
_cell.length_c   1.000
_cell.angle_alpha   90.00
_cell.angle_beta   90.00
_cell.angle_gamma   90.00
#
_symmetry.space_group_name_H-M   'P 1'
#
loop_
_entity.id
_entity.type
_entity.pdbx_description
1 polymer ?
#
loop_
_entity_poly.entity_id
_entity_poly.type
_entity_poly.pdbx_seq_one_letter_code
_entity_poly.pdbx_strand_id
1 'polypeptide(L)' 'MCNLAPDLRVLATLDETTDSGGTNGPGHPLAWYQACAGGQAFYTAGGHTDDSYREPLFLQHLPGASGMPWGSRA' A
#
# COMPACT_ATOMS: atom_id res chain seq x y z
N MET A 1 -18.44 0.77 -7.72
CA MET A 1 -18.12 1.07 -6.31
C MET A 1 -17.16 -0.01 -5.84
N CYS A 2 -15.89 0.31 -5.52
CA CYS A 2 -14.94 -0.70 -5.08
C CYS A 2 -15.32 -1.12 -3.65
N ASN A 3 -15.70 -2.38 -3.47
CA ASN A 3 -15.95 -2.93 -2.15
C ASN A 3 -14.60 -3.25 -1.52
N LEU A 4 -14.15 -2.46 -0.55
CA LEU A 4 -12.91 -2.76 0.18
C LEU A 4 -13.13 -4.02 1.02
N ALA A 5 -12.27 -5.03 0.82
CA ALA A 5 -12.27 -6.40 1.40
C ALA A 5 -13.26 -7.40 0.75
N PRO A 6 -12.93 -8.71 0.61
CA PRO A 6 -11.86 -9.52 1.24
C PRO A 6 -10.60 -9.81 0.40
N ASP A 7 -10.51 -9.36 -0.85
CA ASP A 7 -9.43 -9.76 -1.77
C ASP A 7 -8.19 -8.83 -1.73
N LEU A 8 -7.94 -8.23 -0.57
CA LEU A 8 -6.78 -7.36 -0.36
C LEU A 8 -5.50 -8.18 -0.46
N ARG A 9 -4.61 -7.81 -1.37
CA ARG A 9 -3.26 -8.37 -1.45
C ARG A 9 -2.35 -7.49 -0.61
N VAL A 10 -2.03 -7.97 0.59
CA VAL A 10 -1.14 -7.29 1.52
C VAL A 10 0.31 -7.45 1.05
N LEU A 11 1.02 -6.33 0.91
CA LEU A 11 2.42 -6.27 0.49
C LEU A 11 3.36 -6.09 1.68
N ALA A 12 2.92 -5.33 2.69
CA ALA A 12 3.68 -5.09 3.91
C ALA A 12 2.73 -4.95 5.10
N THR A 13 3.11 -5.53 6.23
CA THR A 13 2.44 -5.36 7.52
C THR A 13 3.36 -4.63 8.48
N LEU A 14 2.80 -3.74 9.28
CA LEU A 14 3.48 -3.10 10.39
C LEU A 14 3.59 -4.07 11.56
N ASP A 15 4.79 -4.18 12.12
CA ASP A 15 5.02 -4.87 13.38
C ASP A 15 4.82 -3.86 14.53
N GLU A 16 3.60 -3.86 15.08
CA GLU A 16 3.19 -2.96 16.16
C GLU A 16 3.90 -3.26 17.50
N THR A 17 4.77 -4.28 17.60
CA THR A 17 5.58 -4.48 18.82
C THR A 17 6.59 -3.36 19.07
N THR A 18 6.88 -2.56 18.05
CA THR A 18 7.75 -1.38 18.12
C THR A 18 6.99 -0.05 18.04
N ASP A 19 5.67 -0.08 17.84
CA ASP A 19 4.84 1.11 17.68
C ASP A 19 3.86 1.25 18.85
N SER A 20 4.06 2.30 19.65
CA SER A 20 3.27 2.54 20.87
C SER A 20 1.90 3.19 20.61
N GLY A 21 1.57 3.49 19.34
CA GLY A 21 0.37 4.22 18.95
C GLY A 21 -0.68 3.40 18.18
N GLY A 22 -0.38 2.16 17.80
CA GLY A 22 -1.27 1.30 17.01
C GLY A 22 -2.35 0.62 17.85
N THR A 23 -3.62 0.78 17.48
CA THR A 23 -4.77 0.07 18.07
C THR A 23 -5.25 -1.10 17.22
N ASN A 24 -4.63 -1.37 16.07
CA ASN A 24 -5.13 -2.33 15.07
C ASN A 24 -4.60 -3.76 15.27
N GLY A 25 -3.63 -3.98 16.15
CA GLY A 25 -3.14 -5.30 16.53
C GLY A 25 -2.08 -5.86 15.56
N PRO A 26 -1.53 -7.05 15.87
CA PRO A 26 -0.44 -7.64 15.11
C PRO A 26 -0.86 -7.93 13.67
N GLY A 27 -0.04 -7.49 12.70
CA GLY A 27 -0.30 -7.71 11.27
C GLY A 27 -1.07 -6.60 10.56
N HIS A 28 -1.11 -5.40 11.13
CA HIS A 28 -1.76 -4.23 10.52
C HIS A 28 -1.16 -3.92 9.13
N PRO A 29 -1.93 -4.04 8.03
CA PRO A 29 -1.38 -3.85 6.69
C PRO A 29 -1.00 -2.39 6.45
N LEU A 30 0.30 -2.14 6.26
CA LEU A 30 0.89 -0.85 5.92
C LEU A 30 0.76 -0.55 4.43
N ALA A 31 0.80 -1.58 3.58
CA ALA A 31 0.65 -1.43 2.15
C ALA A 31 -0.11 -2.61 1.55
N TRP A 32 -1.05 -2.32 0.65
CA TRP A 32 -1.87 -3.32 -0.01
C TRP A 32 -2.34 -2.83 -1.38
N TYR A 33 -2.74 -3.77 -2.23
CA TYR A 33 -3.46 -3.45 -3.46
C TYR A 33 -4.68 -4.36 -3.65
N GLN A 34 -5.66 -3.87 -4.40
CA GLN A 34 -6.87 -4.60 -4.75
C GLN A 34 -7.26 -4.28 -6.19
N ALA A 35 -7.69 -5.31 -6.94
CA ALA A 35 -8.33 -5.10 -8.22
C ALA A 35 -9.75 -4.57 -7.99
N CYS A 36 -10.05 -3.39 -8.53
CA CYS A 36 -11.39 -2.80 -8.57
C CYS A 36 -11.92 -2.91 -10.01
N ALA A 37 -13.23 -2.97 -10.21
CA ALA A 37 -13.86 -3.16 -11.53
C ALA A 37 -13.31 -2.19 -12.61
N GLY A 38 -12.31 -2.65 -13.39
CA GLY A 38 -11.63 -1.88 -14.45
C GLY A 38 -10.24 -1.32 -14.12
N GLY A 39 -9.70 -1.51 -12.91
CA GLY A 39 -8.37 -0.99 -12.53
C GLY A 39 -7.82 -1.58 -11.23
N GLN A 40 -6.67 -1.08 -10.80
CA GLN A 40 -6.06 -1.46 -9.52
C GLN A 40 -6.07 -0.25 -8.58
N ALA A 41 -6.45 -0.50 -7.33
CA ALA A 41 -6.30 0.44 -6.22
C ALA A 41 -5.10 -0.03 -5.37
N PHE A 42 -4.25 0.90 -4.97
CA PHE A 42 -3.13 0.65 -4.06
C PHE A 42 -3.19 1.66 -2.92
N TYR A 43 -2.80 1.20 -1.75
CA TYR A 43 -2.70 1.99 -0.53
C TYR A 43 -1.34 1.76 0.11
N THR A 44 -0.76 2.83 0.65
CA THR A 44 0.38 2.75 1.53
C THR A 44 0.25 3.80 2.65
N ALA A 45 0.61 3.42 3.87
CA ALA A 45 0.66 4.29 5.04
C ALA A 45 2.01 5.03 5.20
N GLY A 46 2.86 5.05 4.16
CA GLY A 46 4.10 5.84 4.14
C GLY A 46 3.94 7.14 3.36
N GLY A 47 4.99 7.98 3.31
CA GLY A 47 4.97 9.22 2.53
C GLY A 47 4.45 10.46 3.26
N HIS A 48 4.52 10.48 4.60
CA HIS A 48 4.05 11.61 5.41
C HIS A 48 4.84 12.91 5.23
N THR A 49 6.00 12.87 4.54
CA THR A 49 6.87 14.02 4.29
C THR A 49 7.31 14.09 2.84
N ASP A 50 7.64 15.30 2.35
CA ASP A 50 8.22 15.50 1.01
C ASP A 50 9.50 14.67 0.80
N ASP A 51 10.38 14.63 1.81
CA ASP A 51 11.62 13.86 1.73
C ASP A 51 11.38 12.36 1.53
N SER A 52 10.23 11.83 1.95
CA SER A 52 9.87 10.42 1.68
C SER A 52 9.84 10.14 0.17
N TYR A 53 9.44 11.12 -0.66
CA TYR A 53 9.40 10.97 -2.13
C TYR A 53 10.76 11.19 -2.81
N ARG A 54 11.81 11.47 -2.03
CA ARG A 54 13.19 11.52 -2.52
C ARG A 54 13.95 10.23 -2.21
N GLU A 55 13.42 9.40 -1.33
CA GLU A 55 14.02 8.12 -0.96
C GLU A 55 13.86 7.08 -2.08
N PRO A 56 14.97 6.56 -2.66
CA PRO A 56 14.91 5.64 -3.78
C PRO A 56 14.17 4.33 -3.48
N LEU A 57 14.19 3.87 -2.23
CA LEU A 57 13.48 2.68 -1.79
C LEU A 57 11.97 2.93 -1.65
N PHE A 58 11.58 4.11 -1.16
CA PHE A 58 10.17 4.49 -1.09
C PHE A 58 9.57 4.68 -2.48
N LEU A 59 10.32 5.28 -3.41
CA LEU A 59 9.92 5.36 -4.80
C LEU A 59 9.72 3.98 -5.40
N GLN A 60 10.65 3.04 -5.21
CA GLN A 60 10.48 1.65 -5.67
C GLN A 60 9.32 0.91 -5.00
N HIS A 61 8.88 1.31 -3.82
CA HIS A 61 7.70 0.76 -3.17
C HIS A 61 6.39 1.20 -3.84
N LEU A 62 6.38 2.34 -4.55
CA LEU A 62 5.21 2.82 -5.27
C LEU A 62 4.94 1.97 -6.52
N PRO A 63 3.70 1.49 -6.77
CA PRO A 63 3.44 0.51 -7.81
C PRO A 63 3.79 0.96 -9.23
N GLY A 64 3.63 2.25 -9.55
CA GLY A 64 4.01 2.78 -10.86
C GLY A 64 5.54 2.80 -11.06
N ALA A 65 6.30 2.97 -9.99
CA ALA A 65 7.76 2.98 -10.02
C ALA A 65 8.36 1.56 -9.87
N SER A 66 7.64 0.62 -9.25
CA SER A 66 8.00 -0.81 -9.22
C SER A 66 7.72 -1.56 -10.54
N GLY A 67 7.13 -0.88 -11.53
CA GLY A 67 6.74 -1.50 -12.81
C GLY A 67 5.50 -2.38 -12.70
N MET A 68 4.74 -2.29 -11.62
CA MET A 68 3.42 -2.91 -11.53
C MET A 68 2.47 -2.21 -12.52
N PRO A 69 1.82 -2.96 -13.43
CA PRO A 69 0.98 -2.35 -14.46
C PRO A 69 -0.23 -1.66 -13.83
N TRP A 70 -0.21 -0.33 -13.80
CA TRP A 70 -1.32 0.49 -13.30
C TRP A 70 -2.17 0.98 -14.46
N GLY A 71 -3.48 0.76 -14.38
CA GLY A 71 -4.44 1.24 -15.37
C GLY A 71 -5.04 0.11 -16.20
N SER A 72 -6.32 0.29 -16.53
CA SER A 72 -7.20 -0.66 -17.22
C SER A 72 -6.49 -1.46 -18.33
N ARG A 73 -6.54 -2.80 -18.22
CA ARG A 73 -6.58 -3.64 -19.41
C ARG A 73 -7.89 -3.31 -20.13
N ALA A 74 -7.82 -2.43 -21.13
CA ALA A 74 -8.82 -2.36 -22.19
C ALA A 74 -8.53 -3.46 -23.21
#